data_AF-A0A544QSZ2-F1
#
_entry.id   AF-A0A544QSZ2-F1
#
_cell.length_a   1.000
_cell.length_b   1.000
_cell.length_c   1.000
_cell.angle_alpha   90.00
_cell.angle_beta   90.00
_cell.angle_gamma   90.00
#
_symmetry.space_group_name_H-M   'P 1'
#
loop_
_entity.id
_entity.type
_entity.pdbx_description
1 polymer ?
#
loop_
_entity_poly.entity_id
_entity_poly.type
_entity_poly.pdbx_seq_one_letter_code
_entity_poly.pdbx_strand_id
1 'polypeptide(L)'
;MSIENIDKSAYIDTSDTDDEILDVYNSDGEKTGVCTRGEIHRNGYYHKVVHCWFENTHEDKKYYYFQQRAMYKSYPGQYGVMVGGHIDSGEEEYTALIREISEEAGITASDEKIDFIGQIVENIVEDTFIDNEICRVYRYTPDFDEKFNPNKEVARIVRIEEKEYKKCIFGVSETAVGEVISVSNQDHMETKAPGDKIEIRKDDFCEYDLKYIKFVTGMDDDEFFMWEALAEAKKAYDKEETPIGAVIVKDGEIIGRGHNLTEFFQDSTAHSEILAIKDAGNTLGGWRLFGCTLYVTMEPCIMCCGAIVNSRIRNIVIGAKRVKNAKIEKQSDFKKEFFTDSKVEYKYGVLEEECAGILTDFFGRLRK
;
A
#
# COMPACT_ATOMS: atom_id res chain seq x y z
N MET A 1 -14.68 11.88 15.19
CA MET A 1 -16.04 12.43 15.18
C MET A 1 -16.80 11.64 14.13
N SER A 2 -17.91 11.03 14.51
CA SER A 2 -18.76 10.25 13.60
C SER A 2 -19.29 11.16 12.50
N ILE A 3 -18.99 10.82 11.24
CA ILE A 3 -19.60 11.43 10.07
C ILE A 3 -21.04 10.91 10.03
N GLU A 4 -21.93 11.59 10.76
CA GLU A 4 -23.37 11.34 10.66
C GLU A 4 -23.82 11.78 9.27
N ASN A 5 -24.34 10.80 8.51
CA ASN A 5 -25.29 10.91 7.40
C ASN A 5 -25.76 12.33 7.08
N ILE A 6 -25.04 13.01 6.20
CA ILE A 6 -25.64 14.10 5.41
C ILE A 6 -26.02 13.47 4.07
N ASP A 7 -27.26 13.00 3.99
CA ASP A 7 -27.92 12.70 2.73
C ASP A 7 -28.12 14.03 1.97
N LYS A 8 -27.06 14.48 1.30
CA LYS A 8 -27.09 15.67 0.48
C LYS A 8 -27.71 15.28 -0.86
N SER A 9 -29.00 15.52 -1.04
CA SER A 9 -29.61 15.46 -2.37
C SER A 9 -28.88 16.44 -3.30
N ALA A 10 -28.26 15.94 -4.37
CA ALA A 10 -27.56 16.78 -5.35
C ALA A 10 -28.56 17.65 -6.10
N TYR A 11 -28.24 18.95 -6.22
CA TYR A 11 -28.97 19.91 -7.02
C TYR A 11 -28.50 19.81 -8.48
N ILE A 12 -29.41 19.93 -9.44
CA ILE A 12 -29.08 19.96 -10.87
C ILE A 12 -28.55 21.36 -11.19
N ASP A 13 -27.24 21.56 -11.12
CA ASP A 13 -26.57 22.71 -11.73
C ASP A 13 -25.71 22.21 -12.89
N THR A 14 -25.96 22.78 -14.07
CA THR A 14 -25.24 22.50 -15.33
C THR A 14 -24.81 23.82 -15.96
N SER A 15 -24.60 24.86 -15.15
CA SER A 15 -24.39 26.23 -15.63
C SER A 15 -23.00 26.49 -16.22
N ASP A 16 -22.04 25.59 -16.00
CA ASP A 16 -20.73 25.58 -16.64
C ASP A 16 -20.69 24.51 -17.74
N THR A 17 -20.67 24.93 -19.02
CA THR A 17 -20.90 24.04 -20.17
C THR A 17 -19.67 23.28 -20.65
N ASP A 18 -18.50 23.57 -20.07
CA ASP A 18 -17.21 22.95 -20.43
C ASP A 18 -16.68 21.99 -19.34
N ASP A 19 -17.42 21.79 -18.24
CA ASP A 19 -17.06 20.86 -17.16
C ASP A 19 -17.77 19.50 -17.32
N GLU A 20 -17.11 18.42 -16.88
CA GLU A 20 -17.66 17.06 -16.93
C GLU A 20 -18.94 16.98 -16.09
N ILE A 21 -19.99 16.35 -16.62
CA ILE A 21 -21.25 16.11 -15.91
C ILE A 21 -21.23 14.66 -15.43
N LEU A 22 -21.25 14.45 -14.11
CA LEU A 22 -21.13 13.12 -13.51
C LEU A 22 -22.38 12.75 -12.72
N ASP A 23 -22.59 11.44 -12.59
CA ASP A 23 -23.63 10.88 -11.73
C ASP A 23 -23.25 11.00 -10.25
N VAL A 24 -24.20 11.41 -9.42
CA VAL A 24 -24.06 11.48 -7.96
C VAL A 24 -24.75 10.30 -7.30
N TYR A 25 -24.12 9.74 -6.28
CA TYR A 25 -24.56 8.57 -5.54
C TYR A 25 -24.73 8.87 -4.05
N ASN A 26 -25.51 8.05 -3.35
CA ASN A 26 -25.53 8.01 -1.89
C ASN A 26 -24.53 6.96 -1.35
N SER A 27 -24.45 6.84 -0.02
CA SER A 27 -23.59 5.86 0.66
C SER A 27 -23.97 4.41 0.38
N ASP A 28 -25.19 4.15 -0.07
CA ASP A 28 -25.68 2.82 -0.43
C ASP A 28 -25.37 2.48 -1.91
N GLY A 29 -24.74 3.39 -2.65
CA GLY A 29 -24.37 3.23 -4.06
C GLY A 29 -25.51 3.45 -5.04
N GLU A 30 -26.62 4.03 -4.59
CA GLU A 30 -27.76 4.37 -5.44
C GLU A 30 -27.59 5.77 -6.04
N LYS A 31 -27.91 5.92 -7.33
CA LYS A 31 -27.86 7.21 -8.02
C LYS A 31 -28.93 8.15 -7.45
N THR A 32 -28.53 9.33 -6.99
CA THR A 32 -29.40 10.36 -6.42
C THR A 32 -29.53 11.62 -7.28
N GLY A 33 -28.62 11.82 -8.24
CA GLY A 33 -28.66 12.99 -9.12
C GLY A 33 -27.51 13.04 -10.13
N VAL A 34 -27.29 14.22 -10.69
CA VAL A 34 -26.16 14.57 -11.57
C VAL A 34 -25.68 15.98 -11.23
N CYS A 35 -24.38 16.23 -11.38
CA CYS A 35 -23.77 17.53 -11.06
C CYS A 35 -22.50 17.71 -11.91
N THR A 36 -22.00 18.95 -12.00
CA THR A 36 -20.66 19.19 -12.56
C THR A 36 -19.58 18.59 -11.65
N ARG A 37 -18.47 18.14 -12.23
CA ARG A 37 -17.30 17.63 -11.48
C ARG A 37 -16.82 18.64 -10.43
N GLY A 38 -16.71 19.91 -10.80
CA GLY A 38 -16.28 20.97 -9.88
C GLY A 38 -17.18 21.11 -8.64
N GLU A 39 -18.49 20.87 -8.78
CA GLU A 39 -19.42 20.88 -7.65
C GLU A 39 -19.38 19.62 -6.81
N ILE A 40 -19.15 18.46 -7.44
CA ILE A 40 -18.96 17.18 -6.74
C ILE A 40 -17.80 17.30 -5.76
N HIS A 41 -16.63 17.74 -6.24
CA HIS A 41 -15.44 17.85 -5.41
C HIS A 41 -15.55 18.97 -4.37
N ARG A 42 -16.28 20.05 -4.66
CA ARG A 42 -16.52 21.13 -3.69
C ARG A 42 -17.45 20.71 -2.55
N ASN A 43 -18.45 19.88 -2.86
CA ASN A 43 -19.48 19.48 -1.89
C ASN A 43 -19.23 18.10 -1.27
N GLY A 44 -18.28 17.33 -1.80
CA GLY A 44 -17.97 15.96 -1.38
C GLY A 44 -19.09 14.99 -1.73
N TYR A 45 -19.65 15.09 -2.94
CA TYR A 45 -20.65 14.13 -3.40
C TYR A 45 -19.98 12.82 -3.82
N TYR A 46 -20.62 11.69 -3.49
CA TYR A 46 -20.14 10.41 -3.98
C TYR A 46 -20.34 10.33 -5.49
N HIS A 47 -19.29 9.93 -6.20
CA HIS A 47 -19.29 9.77 -7.63
C HIS A 47 -18.47 8.53 -8.01
N LYS A 48 -18.71 7.97 -9.19
CA LYS A 48 -17.98 6.78 -9.65
C LYS A 48 -16.82 7.15 -10.54
N VAL A 49 -15.74 6.41 -10.37
CA VAL A 49 -14.54 6.47 -11.21
C VAL A 49 -14.12 5.07 -11.63
N VAL A 50 -13.38 4.97 -12.72
CA VAL A 50 -12.69 3.74 -13.13
C VAL A 50 -11.22 3.87 -12.81
N HIS A 51 -10.66 2.91 -12.09
CA HIS A 51 -9.22 2.77 -11.87
C HIS A 51 -8.74 1.50 -12.58
N CYS A 52 -7.78 1.60 -13.49
CA CYS A 52 -7.18 0.43 -14.14
C CYS A 52 -5.71 0.32 -13.78
N TRP A 53 -5.38 -0.70 -12.98
CA TRP A 53 -4.01 -1.04 -12.63
C TRP A 53 -3.37 -1.88 -13.73
N PHE A 54 -2.23 -1.43 -14.24
CA PHE A 54 -1.50 -2.18 -15.24
C PHE A 54 -0.43 -3.01 -14.53
N GLU A 55 -0.43 -4.31 -14.78
CA GLU A 55 0.59 -5.21 -14.24
C GLU A 55 1.05 -6.23 -15.27
N ASN A 56 2.30 -6.65 -15.17
CA ASN A 56 2.84 -7.71 -16.01
C ASN A 56 3.86 -8.53 -15.22
N THR A 57 3.96 -9.82 -15.52
CA THR A 57 5.02 -10.69 -15.01
C THR A 57 6.01 -11.02 -16.11
N HIS A 58 7.29 -10.70 -15.87
CA HIS A 58 8.38 -10.95 -16.80
C HIS A 58 9.61 -11.46 -16.04
N GLU A 59 10.21 -12.55 -16.53
CA GLU A 59 11.38 -13.20 -15.90
C GLU A 59 11.15 -13.45 -14.39
N ASP A 60 10.00 -14.03 -14.03
CA ASP A 60 9.58 -14.35 -12.66
C ASP A 60 9.44 -13.14 -11.72
N LYS A 61 9.40 -11.91 -12.26
CA LYS A 61 9.18 -10.67 -11.52
C LYS A 61 7.87 -10.02 -11.92
N LYS A 62 7.11 -9.57 -10.93
CA LYS A 62 5.89 -8.79 -11.14
C LYS A 62 6.22 -7.30 -11.18
N TYR A 63 5.60 -6.58 -12.12
CA TYR A 63 5.76 -5.15 -12.31
C TYR A 63 4.40 -4.46 -12.29
N TYR A 64 4.37 -3.24 -11.73
CA TYR A 64 3.26 -2.31 -11.84
C TYR A 64 3.66 -1.12 -12.70
N TYR A 65 2.70 -0.57 -13.44
CA TYR A 65 2.88 0.64 -14.23
C TYR A 65 2.16 1.80 -13.55
N PHE A 66 2.78 2.97 -13.61
CA PHE A 66 2.25 4.20 -13.03
C PHE A 66 2.36 5.32 -14.05
N GLN A 67 1.36 6.19 -14.09
CA GLN A 67 1.44 7.44 -14.81
C GLN A 67 2.04 8.51 -13.90
N GLN A 68 2.89 9.37 -14.44
CA GLN A 68 3.22 10.65 -13.84
C GLN A 68 2.26 11.70 -14.39
N ARG A 69 1.54 12.40 -13.51
CA ARG A 69 0.56 13.41 -13.90
C ARG A 69 1.25 14.66 -14.44
N ALA A 70 0.68 15.26 -15.48
CA ALA A 70 1.18 16.52 -16.02
C ALA A 70 1.09 17.66 -14.99
N MET A 71 1.97 18.65 -15.11
CA MET A 71 2.13 19.72 -14.11
C MET A 71 0.92 20.66 -13.96
N TYR A 72 -0.04 20.62 -14.88
CA TYR A 72 -1.26 21.44 -14.85
C TYR A 72 -2.49 20.67 -14.33
N LYS A 73 -2.38 19.35 -14.11
CA LYS A 73 -3.46 18.54 -13.52
C LYS A 73 -3.46 18.70 -11.99
N SER A 74 -4.53 18.22 -11.35
CA SER A 74 -4.51 17.97 -9.91
C SER A 74 -3.35 17.03 -9.56
N TYR A 75 -2.77 17.16 -8.36
CA TYR A 75 -1.60 16.38 -7.95
C TYR A 75 -0.43 16.45 -8.96
N PRO A 76 0.04 17.66 -9.29
CA PRO A 76 0.95 17.88 -10.42
C PRO A 76 2.28 17.16 -10.21
N GLY A 77 2.69 16.35 -11.19
CA GLY A 77 3.96 15.60 -11.16
C GLY A 77 3.96 14.34 -10.29
N GLN A 78 2.86 14.05 -9.57
CA GLN A 78 2.75 12.84 -8.77
C GLN A 78 2.50 11.59 -9.63
N TYR A 79 2.87 10.43 -9.09
CA TYR A 79 2.68 9.12 -9.70
C TYR A 79 1.41 8.45 -9.18
N GLY A 80 0.47 8.19 -10.08
CA GLY A 80 -0.82 7.58 -9.76
C GLY A 80 -1.04 6.23 -10.45
N VAL A 81 -2.23 5.65 -10.21
CA VAL A 81 -2.73 4.49 -10.96
C VAL A 81 -2.60 4.74 -12.46
N MET A 82 -2.19 3.72 -13.23
CA MET A 82 -1.88 3.87 -14.64
C MET A 82 -3.02 4.56 -15.42
N VAL A 83 -4.27 4.17 -15.17
CA VAL A 83 -5.44 4.83 -15.75
C VAL A 83 -6.44 5.13 -14.66
N GLY A 84 -6.90 6.38 -14.58
CA GLY A 84 -7.90 6.83 -13.62
C GLY A 84 -8.77 7.95 -14.18
N GLY A 85 -10.08 7.72 -14.28
CA GLY A 85 -11.00 8.71 -14.85
C GLY A 85 -12.43 8.59 -14.38
N HIS A 86 -13.19 9.67 -14.55
CA HIS A 86 -14.60 9.70 -14.17
C HIS A 86 -15.46 8.94 -15.18
N ILE A 87 -16.63 8.50 -14.72
CA ILE A 87 -17.67 7.93 -15.56
C ILE A 87 -18.69 9.05 -15.83
N ASP A 88 -18.81 9.46 -17.09
CA ASP A 88 -19.73 10.53 -17.47
C ASP A 88 -21.19 10.12 -17.17
N SER A 89 -22.05 11.10 -16.92
CA SER A 89 -23.46 10.86 -16.67
C SER A 89 -24.11 10.14 -17.85
N GLY A 90 -24.54 8.89 -17.62
CA GLY A 90 -25.16 8.03 -18.64
C GLY A 90 -24.17 7.22 -19.48
N GLU A 91 -22.87 7.31 -19.19
CA GLU A 91 -21.84 6.43 -19.75
C GLU A 91 -21.82 5.07 -19.02
N GLU A 92 -21.61 3.99 -19.77
CA GLU A 92 -21.43 2.66 -19.20
C GLU A 92 -20.01 2.49 -18.63
N GLU A 93 -19.89 1.84 -17.46
CA GLU A 93 -18.60 1.75 -16.72
C GLU A 93 -17.46 1.20 -17.57
N TYR A 94 -17.72 0.14 -18.36
CA TYR A 94 -16.70 -0.47 -19.22
C TYR A 94 -16.35 0.42 -20.43
N THR A 95 -17.29 1.23 -20.92
CA THR A 95 -17.02 2.19 -21.99
C THR A 95 -16.10 3.30 -21.50
N ALA A 96 -16.35 3.83 -20.31
CA ALA A 96 -15.45 4.78 -19.65
C ALA A 96 -14.04 4.20 -19.50
N LEU A 97 -13.93 2.96 -18.98
CA LEU A 97 -12.65 2.27 -18.84
C LEU A 97 -11.84 2.22 -20.15
N ILE A 98 -12.46 1.79 -21.25
CA ILE A 98 -11.76 1.66 -22.54
C ILE A 98 -11.38 3.04 -23.10
N ARG A 99 -12.24 4.05 -22.93
CA ARG A 99 -11.96 5.44 -23.31
C ARG A 99 -10.74 5.97 -22.55
N GLU A 100 -10.73 5.84 -21.23
CA GLU A 100 -9.63 6.31 -20.36
C GLU A 100 -8.31 5.59 -20.67
N ILE A 101 -8.34 4.27 -20.93
CA ILE A 101 -7.13 3.54 -21.36
C ILE A 101 -6.61 4.09 -22.70
N SER A 102 -7.50 4.33 -23.66
CA SER A 102 -7.13 4.89 -24.96
C SER A 102 -6.56 6.31 -24.84
N GLU A 103 -7.08 7.12 -23.92
CA GLU A 103 -6.68 8.51 -23.75
C GLU A 103 -5.38 8.64 -22.94
N GLU A 104 -5.31 8.04 -21.75
CA GLU A 104 -4.18 8.21 -20.83
C GLU A 104 -2.98 7.32 -21.20
N ALA A 105 -3.21 6.05 -21.55
CA ALA A 105 -2.14 5.12 -21.92
C ALA A 105 -1.82 5.14 -23.42
N GLY A 106 -2.75 5.62 -24.25
CA GLY A 106 -2.54 5.74 -25.70
C GLY A 106 -2.49 4.39 -26.43
N ILE A 107 -3.21 3.40 -25.93
CA ILE A 107 -3.26 2.04 -26.49
C ILE A 107 -4.70 1.60 -26.75
N THR A 108 -4.87 0.61 -27.63
CA THR A 108 -6.12 -0.13 -27.75
C THR A 108 -6.03 -1.38 -26.88
N ALA A 109 -6.72 -1.38 -25.74
CA ALA A 109 -6.72 -2.52 -24.85
C ALA A 109 -7.53 -3.69 -25.44
N SER A 110 -7.04 -4.90 -25.19
CA SER A 110 -7.75 -6.12 -25.56
C SER A 110 -8.61 -6.60 -24.39
N ASP A 111 -9.88 -6.90 -24.66
CA ASP A 111 -10.85 -7.28 -23.62
C ASP A 111 -10.41 -8.51 -22.83
N GLU A 112 -9.75 -9.49 -23.46
CA GLU A 112 -9.27 -10.70 -22.80
C GLU A 112 -8.10 -10.48 -21.82
N LYS A 113 -7.53 -9.27 -21.81
CA LYS A 113 -6.45 -8.87 -20.91
C LYS A 113 -6.94 -7.97 -19.77
N ILE A 114 -8.25 -7.72 -19.68
CA ILE A 114 -8.88 -6.88 -18.67
C ILE A 114 -9.66 -7.74 -17.69
N ASP A 115 -9.35 -7.59 -16.40
CA ASP A 115 -10.08 -8.23 -15.31
C ASP A 115 -10.74 -7.17 -14.42
N PHE A 116 -12.00 -7.38 -14.04
CA PHE A 116 -12.63 -6.60 -12.98
C PHE A 116 -12.19 -7.16 -11.62
N ILE A 117 -11.61 -6.30 -10.77
CA ILE A 117 -11.09 -6.67 -9.45
C ILE A 117 -12.15 -6.48 -8.37
N GLY A 118 -12.92 -5.39 -8.44
CA GLY A 118 -13.98 -5.10 -7.50
C GLY A 118 -14.24 -3.61 -7.31
N GLN A 119 -14.87 -3.28 -6.20
CA GLN A 119 -15.21 -1.90 -5.83
C GLN A 119 -14.66 -1.58 -4.45
N ILE A 120 -14.13 -0.37 -4.32
CA ILE A 120 -13.66 0.20 -3.06
C ILE A 120 -14.04 1.67 -3.01
N VAL A 121 -14.28 2.18 -1.81
CA VAL A 121 -14.64 3.58 -1.60
C VAL A 121 -13.46 4.28 -0.96
N GLU A 122 -12.91 5.28 -1.64
CA GLU A 122 -11.88 6.17 -1.12
C GLU A 122 -12.54 7.50 -0.71
N ASN A 123 -12.08 8.08 0.39
CA ASN A 123 -12.56 9.38 0.86
C ASN A 123 -11.33 10.23 1.19
N ILE A 124 -10.99 11.15 0.28
CA ILE A 124 -9.86 12.06 0.40
C ILE A 124 -10.39 13.46 0.71
N VAL A 125 -9.82 14.12 1.70
CA VAL A 125 -10.21 15.49 2.09
C VAL A 125 -8.97 16.36 2.16
N GLU A 126 -8.87 17.32 1.24
CA GLU A 126 -7.76 18.28 1.14
C GLU A 126 -8.29 19.72 1.08
N ASP A 127 -8.16 20.47 2.17
CA ASP A 127 -8.59 21.87 2.28
C ASP A 127 -10.04 22.15 1.80
N THR A 128 -10.21 22.42 0.51
CA THR A 128 -11.49 22.73 -0.15
C THR A 128 -11.91 21.69 -1.20
N PHE A 129 -11.09 20.66 -1.41
CA PHE A 129 -11.30 19.55 -2.33
C PHE A 129 -11.66 18.31 -1.52
N ILE A 130 -12.82 17.72 -1.82
CA ILE A 130 -13.32 16.50 -1.19
C ILE A 130 -13.56 15.46 -2.28
N ASP A 131 -12.76 14.41 -2.27
CA ASP A 131 -12.84 13.31 -3.22
C ASP A 131 -13.49 12.09 -2.57
N ASN A 132 -14.78 11.92 -2.84
CA ASN A 132 -15.55 10.77 -2.36
C ASN A 132 -15.81 9.85 -3.54
N GLU A 133 -14.84 8.99 -3.82
CA GLU A 133 -14.84 8.15 -5.01
C GLU A 133 -15.35 6.74 -4.70
N ILE A 134 -16.28 6.27 -5.53
CA ILE A 134 -16.64 4.86 -5.64
C ILE A 134 -15.80 4.30 -6.78
N CYS A 135 -14.60 3.80 -6.46
CA CYS A 135 -13.64 3.31 -7.43
C CYS A 135 -14.05 1.92 -7.95
N ARG A 136 -14.32 1.84 -9.24
CA ARG A 136 -14.50 0.59 -9.99
C ARG A 136 -13.13 0.15 -10.48
N VAL A 137 -12.56 -0.87 -9.83
CA VAL A 137 -11.16 -1.24 -10.03
C VAL A 137 -11.04 -2.39 -11.01
N TYR A 138 -10.22 -2.17 -12.03
CA TYR A 138 -9.85 -3.11 -13.07
C TYR A 138 -8.34 -3.34 -13.05
N ARG A 139 -7.94 -4.44 -13.67
CA ARG A 139 -6.56 -4.78 -13.96
C ARG A 139 -6.41 -5.01 -15.45
N TYR A 140 -5.35 -4.47 -16.03
CA TYR A 140 -4.97 -4.74 -17.41
C TYR A 140 -3.57 -5.35 -17.47
N THR A 141 -3.41 -6.39 -18.28
CA THR A 141 -2.11 -7.04 -18.50
C THR A 141 -1.52 -6.66 -19.87
N PRO A 142 -0.74 -5.56 -19.98
CA PRO A 142 -0.09 -5.21 -21.24
C PRO A 142 0.96 -6.26 -21.64
N ASP A 143 1.30 -6.30 -22.92
CA ASP A 143 2.53 -6.99 -23.34
C ASP A 143 3.76 -6.30 -22.73
N PHE A 144 4.82 -7.06 -22.45
CA PHE A 144 5.96 -6.50 -21.71
C PHE A 144 6.69 -5.38 -22.49
N ASP A 145 6.65 -5.43 -23.82
CA ASP A 145 7.22 -4.47 -24.76
C ASP A 145 6.18 -3.52 -25.41
N GLU A 146 4.96 -3.49 -24.84
CA GLU A 146 3.85 -2.63 -25.27
C GLU A 146 4.28 -1.18 -25.49
N LYS A 147 3.74 -0.56 -26.55
CA LYS A 147 4.10 0.81 -26.94
C LYS A 147 2.99 1.77 -26.53
N PHE A 148 3.22 2.48 -25.44
CA PHE A 148 2.32 3.49 -24.93
C PHE A 148 2.56 4.85 -25.61
N ASN A 149 1.48 5.53 -25.96
CA ASN A 149 1.51 6.88 -26.54
C ASN A 149 0.60 7.83 -25.74
N PRO A 150 0.97 8.14 -24.49
CA PRO A 150 0.14 8.92 -23.58
C PRO A 150 -0.27 10.27 -24.16
N ASN A 151 -1.45 10.77 -23.79
CA ASN A 151 -1.89 12.11 -24.13
C ASN A 151 -1.11 13.19 -23.34
N LYS A 152 -1.59 14.44 -23.38
CA LYS A 152 -0.96 15.58 -22.68
C LYS A 152 -1.13 15.56 -21.15
N GLU A 153 -2.03 14.74 -20.62
CA GLU A 153 -2.36 14.72 -19.18
C GLU A 153 -1.40 13.82 -18.40
N VAL A 154 -0.76 12.88 -19.11
CA VAL A 154 0.26 11.98 -18.60
C VAL A 154 1.62 12.47 -19.06
N ALA A 155 2.45 13.00 -18.16
CA ALA A 155 3.81 13.42 -18.49
C ALA A 155 4.69 12.23 -18.88
N ARG A 156 4.52 11.10 -18.18
CA ARG A 156 5.37 9.92 -18.31
C ARG A 156 4.65 8.66 -17.84
N ILE A 157 5.05 7.52 -18.38
CA ILE A 157 4.70 6.20 -17.87
C ILE A 157 5.95 5.53 -17.36
N VAL A 158 5.90 5.01 -16.14
CA VAL A 158 6.99 4.25 -15.51
C VAL A 158 6.54 2.85 -15.16
N ARG A 159 7.50 1.93 -15.12
CA ARG A 159 7.31 0.56 -14.64
C ARG A 159 8.20 0.34 -13.42
N ILE A 160 7.64 -0.23 -12.37
CA ILE A 160 8.33 -0.48 -11.10
C ILE A 160 8.12 -1.95 -10.72
N GLU A 161 9.18 -2.64 -10.29
CA GLU A 161 9.07 -3.98 -9.71
C GLU A 161 8.21 -3.93 -8.45
N GLU A 162 7.28 -4.87 -8.28
CA GLU A 162 6.35 -4.91 -7.14
C GLU A 162 7.07 -4.79 -5.79
N LYS A 163 8.20 -5.50 -5.64
CA LYS A 163 8.99 -5.49 -4.41
C LYS A 163 9.54 -4.10 -4.08
N GLU A 164 10.00 -3.35 -5.09
CA GLU A 164 10.52 -2.00 -4.91
C GLU A 164 9.40 -1.01 -4.59
N TYR A 165 8.26 -1.14 -5.28
CA TYR A 165 7.06 -0.35 -5.00
C TYR A 165 6.56 -0.58 -3.57
N LYS A 166 6.38 -1.84 -3.15
CA LYS A 166 5.92 -2.19 -1.80
C LYS A 166 6.89 -1.68 -0.72
N LYS A 167 8.20 -1.86 -0.87
CA LYS A 167 9.18 -1.27 0.06
C LYS A 167 9.01 0.24 0.20
N CYS A 168 8.80 0.95 -0.91
CA CYS A 168 8.65 2.39 -0.91
C CYS A 168 7.33 2.83 -0.24
N ILE A 169 6.19 2.26 -0.65
CA ILE A 169 4.88 2.70 -0.14
C ILE A 169 4.69 2.39 1.34
N PHE A 170 5.22 1.26 1.83
CA PHE A 170 5.25 0.93 3.26
C PHE A 170 6.34 1.67 4.04
N GLY A 171 7.16 2.51 3.39
CA GLY A 171 8.18 3.32 4.03
C GLY A 171 9.39 2.54 4.53
N VAL A 172 9.62 1.33 4.01
CA VAL A 172 10.83 0.53 4.26
C VAL A 172 12.02 1.10 3.47
N SER A 173 11.74 1.64 2.28
CA SER A 173 12.66 2.43 1.45
C SER A 173 12.11 3.84 1.25
N GLU A 174 12.98 4.84 1.14
CA GLU A 174 12.58 6.22 0.84
C GLU A 174 12.17 6.40 -0.63
N THR A 175 12.73 5.57 -1.51
CA THR A 175 12.50 5.60 -2.95
C THR A 175 12.21 4.21 -3.52
N ALA A 176 11.48 4.18 -4.63
CA ALA A 176 11.40 3.06 -5.54
C ALA A 176 12.22 3.37 -6.81
N VAL A 177 12.97 2.38 -7.29
CA VAL A 177 13.66 2.49 -8.58
C VAL A 177 12.79 1.87 -9.67
N GLY A 178 12.42 2.66 -10.66
CA GLY A 178 11.67 2.23 -11.83
C GLY A 178 12.42 2.43 -13.14
N GLU A 179 11.75 2.09 -14.22
CA GLU A 179 12.16 2.32 -15.60
C GLU A 179 11.14 3.23 -16.29
N VAL A 180 11.62 4.22 -17.04
CA VAL A 180 10.76 5.04 -17.90
C VAL A 180 10.35 4.22 -19.12
N ILE A 181 9.05 4.07 -19.35
CA ILE A 181 8.50 3.30 -20.47
C ILE A 181 8.07 4.20 -21.63
N SER A 182 7.46 5.33 -21.32
CA SER A 182 7.02 6.31 -22.31
C SER A 182 7.02 7.71 -21.71
N VAL A 183 7.17 8.72 -22.56
CA VAL A 183 7.12 10.15 -22.20
C VAL A 183 6.16 10.80 -23.18
N SER A 184 5.32 11.72 -22.70
CA SER A 184 4.42 12.45 -23.59
C SER A 184 5.20 13.44 -24.44
N ASN A 185 4.94 13.42 -25.75
CA ASN A 185 5.56 14.33 -26.71
C ASN A 185 5.13 15.81 -26.51
N GLN A 186 4.19 16.08 -25.61
CA GLN A 186 3.56 17.38 -25.41
C GLN A 186 3.90 18.03 -24.07
N ASP A 187 4.67 17.35 -23.20
CA ASP A 187 5.14 17.91 -21.93
C ASP A 187 6.68 18.08 -21.94
N HIS A 188 7.17 19.28 -21.65
CA HIS A 188 8.59 19.65 -21.80
C HIS A 188 9.46 19.27 -20.59
N MET A 189 9.07 18.24 -19.81
CA MET A 189 9.79 17.81 -18.60
C MET A 189 11.05 16.95 -18.87
N GLU A 190 11.50 16.83 -20.12
CA GLU A 190 12.48 15.82 -20.55
C GLU A 190 13.87 15.98 -19.91
N THR A 191 14.16 15.14 -18.93
CA THR A 191 15.54 14.80 -18.50
C THR A 191 15.85 13.31 -18.59
N LYS A 192 14.86 12.46 -18.91
CA LYS A 192 14.93 11.00 -18.92
C LYS A 192 14.14 10.42 -20.09
N ALA A 193 14.77 9.57 -20.89
CA ALA A 193 14.18 8.92 -22.06
C ALA A 193 13.65 7.51 -21.72
N PRO A 194 12.78 6.91 -22.57
CA PRO A 194 12.41 5.50 -22.44
C PRO A 194 13.63 4.58 -22.30
N GLY A 195 13.59 3.67 -21.31
CA GLY A 195 14.68 2.78 -20.90
C GLY A 195 15.56 3.35 -19.79
N ASP A 196 15.46 4.64 -19.45
CA ASP A 196 16.23 5.20 -18.34
C ASP A 196 15.68 4.76 -16.99
N LYS A 197 16.59 4.56 -16.03
CA LYS A 197 16.22 4.42 -14.62
C LYS A 197 15.77 5.74 -14.01
N ILE A 198 14.78 5.64 -13.14
CA ILE A 198 14.23 6.75 -12.35
C ILE A 198 14.07 6.35 -10.89
N GLU A 199 14.42 7.26 -9.99
CA GLU A 199 14.12 7.13 -8.56
C GLU A 199 12.88 7.98 -8.27
N ILE A 200 11.90 7.37 -7.59
CA ILE A 200 10.63 7.99 -7.24
C ILE A 200 10.51 7.93 -5.73
N ARG A 201 10.32 9.06 -5.06
CA ARG A 201 10.15 9.09 -3.60
C ARG A 201 8.74 8.65 -3.23
N LYS A 202 8.58 8.17 -2.00
CA LYS A 202 7.26 7.84 -1.45
C LYS A 202 6.27 9.01 -1.63
N ASP A 203 6.69 10.22 -1.30
CA ASP A 203 5.85 11.43 -1.37
C ASP A 203 5.58 11.91 -2.81
N ASP A 204 6.27 11.33 -3.81
CA ASP A 204 5.99 11.59 -5.22
C ASP A 204 4.83 10.71 -5.73
N PHE A 205 4.36 9.70 -4.98
CA PHE A 205 3.14 8.96 -5.33
C PHE A 205 1.89 9.70 -4.84
N CYS A 206 0.78 9.55 -5.56
CA CYS A 206 -0.53 9.92 -5.04
C CYS A 206 -0.80 9.14 -3.74
N GLU A 207 -1.39 9.81 -2.75
CA GLU A 207 -1.72 9.19 -1.48
C GLU A 207 -2.92 8.25 -1.65
N TYR A 208 -2.76 6.99 -1.26
CA TYR A 208 -3.82 5.99 -1.20
C TYR A 208 -3.82 5.34 0.17
N ASP A 209 -5.00 4.93 0.67
CA ASP A 209 -5.05 4.09 1.87
C ASP A 209 -4.28 2.78 1.59
N LEU A 210 -3.48 2.33 2.55
CA LEU A 210 -2.76 1.06 2.41
C LEU A 210 -3.72 -0.13 2.27
N LYS A 211 -4.97 -0.02 2.74
CA LYS A 211 -6.06 -0.97 2.47
C LYS A 211 -6.43 -1.01 0.99
N TYR A 212 -6.44 0.14 0.31
CA TYR A 212 -6.60 0.19 -1.15
C TYR A 212 -5.43 -0.50 -1.85
N ILE A 213 -4.19 -0.20 -1.44
CA ILE A 213 -3.00 -0.87 -1.99
C ILE A 213 -3.06 -2.39 -1.78
N LYS A 214 -3.44 -2.84 -0.59
CA LYS A 214 -3.65 -4.27 -0.30
C LYS A 214 -4.67 -4.89 -1.24
N PHE A 215 -5.82 -4.22 -1.43
CA PHE A 215 -6.89 -4.68 -2.31
C PHE A 215 -6.42 -4.82 -3.77
N VAL A 216 -5.77 -3.81 -4.34
CA VAL A 216 -5.40 -3.81 -5.76
C VAL A 216 -4.22 -4.74 -6.10
N THR A 217 -3.28 -4.88 -5.17
CA THR A 217 -2.13 -5.79 -5.32
C THR A 217 -2.47 -7.24 -4.98
N GLY A 218 -3.64 -7.51 -4.37
CA GLY A 218 -4.04 -8.84 -3.92
C GLY A 218 -3.18 -9.39 -2.77
N MET A 219 -2.59 -8.52 -1.95
CA MET A 219 -1.84 -8.93 -0.76
C MET A 219 -2.76 -9.60 0.25
N ASP A 220 -2.30 -10.73 0.82
CA ASP A 220 -2.97 -11.33 1.96
C ASP A 220 -2.71 -10.54 3.26
N ASP A 221 -3.45 -10.89 4.32
CA ASP A 221 -3.33 -10.24 5.63
C ASP A 221 -1.91 -10.36 6.20
N ASP A 222 -1.28 -11.52 6.03
CA ASP A 222 0.03 -11.77 6.64
C ASP A 222 1.11 -10.94 5.96
N GLU A 223 1.10 -10.86 4.63
CA GLU A 223 2.00 -10.01 3.87
C GLU A 223 1.81 -8.55 4.25
N PHE A 224 0.56 -8.07 4.30
CA PHE A 224 0.23 -6.70 4.65
C PHE A 224 0.76 -6.31 6.04
N PHE A 225 0.47 -7.11 7.07
CA PHE A 225 0.92 -6.80 8.42
C PHE A 225 2.42 -7.02 8.63
N MET A 226 3.06 -7.89 7.84
CA MET A 226 4.51 -8.02 7.86
C MET A 226 5.20 -6.81 7.22
N TRP A 227 4.64 -6.21 6.17
CA TRP A 227 5.11 -4.92 5.65
C TRP A 227 5.01 -3.80 6.69
N GLU A 228 3.92 -3.75 7.45
CA GLU A 228 3.77 -2.83 8.58
C GLU A 228 4.82 -3.08 9.70
N ALA A 229 5.17 -4.34 9.96
CA ALA A 229 6.26 -4.68 10.87
C ALA A 229 7.64 -4.30 10.30
N LEU A 230 7.85 -4.38 8.98
CA LEU A 230 9.07 -3.90 8.32
C LEU A 230 9.18 -2.37 8.39
N ALA A 231 8.08 -1.64 8.31
CA ALA A 231 8.06 -0.19 8.53
C ALA A 231 8.52 0.17 9.96
N GLU A 232 8.11 -0.60 10.97
CA GLU A 232 8.66 -0.48 12.33
C GLU A 232 10.16 -0.84 12.38
N ALA A 233 10.59 -1.90 11.70
CA ALA A 233 12.00 -2.27 11.63
C ALA A 233 12.87 -1.15 11.00
N LYS A 234 12.34 -0.43 10.00
CA LYS A 234 12.98 0.74 9.41
C LYS A 234 13.11 1.90 10.41
N LYS A 235 12.12 2.13 11.27
CA LYS A 235 12.26 3.13 12.37
C LYS A 235 13.39 2.79 13.33
N ALA A 236 13.62 1.50 13.63
CA ALA A 236 14.81 1.07 14.40
C ALA A 236 16.10 1.30 13.60
N TYR A 237 16.12 0.92 12.31
CA TYR A 237 17.25 1.16 11.42
C TYR A 237 17.70 2.64 11.44
N ASP A 238 16.75 3.56 11.32
CA ASP A 238 17.00 5.01 11.28
C ASP A 238 17.50 5.58 12.61
N LYS A 239 17.28 4.85 13.71
CA LYS A 239 17.79 5.16 15.05
C LYS A 239 19.11 4.45 15.35
N GLU A 240 19.72 3.82 14.36
CA GLU A 240 20.94 3.01 14.50
C GLU A 240 20.79 1.82 15.47
N GLU A 241 19.55 1.32 15.61
CA GLU A 241 19.20 0.13 16.39
C GLU A 241 19.16 -1.11 15.50
N THR A 242 19.33 -2.31 16.08
CA THR A 242 19.15 -3.56 15.31
C THR A 242 17.73 -3.55 14.70
N PRO A 243 17.56 -3.62 13.36
CA PRO A 243 16.30 -3.31 12.69
C PRO A 243 15.33 -4.49 12.78
N ILE A 244 14.63 -4.56 13.91
CA ILE A 244 13.57 -5.53 14.17
C ILE A 244 12.31 -4.74 14.53
N GLY A 245 11.21 -5.08 13.88
CA GLY A 245 9.91 -4.47 14.09
C GLY A 245 8.84 -5.53 14.33
N ALA A 246 7.78 -5.12 15.02
CA ALA A 246 6.64 -5.95 15.35
C ALA A 246 5.35 -5.12 15.36
N VAL A 247 4.26 -5.74 14.93
CA VAL A 247 2.90 -5.20 15.09
C VAL A 247 1.98 -6.27 15.68
N ILE A 248 1.00 -5.84 16.46
CA ILE A 248 -0.05 -6.71 17.03
C ILE A 248 -1.38 -6.29 16.44
N VAL A 249 -2.09 -7.27 15.90
CA VAL A 249 -3.35 -7.09 15.18
C VAL A 249 -4.47 -7.76 15.96
N LYS A 250 -5.63 -7.10 15.99
CA LYS A 250 -6.88 -7.66 16.48
C LYS A 250 -8.02 -7.21 15.57
N ASP A 251 -8.85 -8.15 15.12
CA ASP A 251 -10.02 -7.87 14.27
C ASP A 251 -9.67 -7.08 12.98
N GLY A 252 -8.50 -7.37 12.39
CA GLY A 252 -8.00 -6.71 11.17
C GLY A 252 -7.33 -5.35 11.40
N GLU A 253 -7.26 -4.87 12.64
CA GLU A 253 -6.70 -3.56 12.97
C GLU A 253 -5.44 -3.70 13.83
N ILE A 254 -4.43 -2.86 13.56
CA ILE A 254 -3.21 -2.80 14.36
C ILE A 254 -3.51 -2.09 15.68
N ILE A 255 -3.36 -2.79 16.79
CA ILE A 255 -3.60 -2.28 18.14
C ILE A 255 -2.31 -2.00 18.92
N GLY A 256 -1.16 -2.46 18.42
CA GLY A 256 0.13 -2.19 19.05
C GLY A 256 1.27 -2.27 18.05
N ARG A 257 2.26 -1.39 18.22
CA ARG A 257 3.47 -1.33 17.38
C ARG A 257 4.72 -1.30 18.25
N GLY A 258 5.80 -1.86 17.74
CA GLY A 258 7.09 -1.83 18.43
C GLY A 258 8.26 -2.05 17.48
N HIS A 259 9.34 -1.33 17.72
CA HIS A 259 10.63 -1.55 17.08
C HIS A 259 11.71 -1.57 18.15
N ASN A 260 12.82 -2.26 17.89
CA ASN A 260 13.91 -2.35 18.86
C ASN A 260 14.41 -0.96 19.29
N LEU A 261 14.52 -0.74 20.59
CA LEU A 261 15.00 0.49 21.24
C LEU A 261 15.93 0.19 22.43
N THR A 262 16.64 -0.95 22.36
CA THR A 262 17.50 -1.45 23.43
C THR A 262 18.60 -0.45 23.78
N GLU A 263 19.30 0.09 22.78
CA GLU A 263 20.38 1.04 23.00
C GLU A 263 19.84 2.43 23.40
N PHE A 264 18.75 2.86 22.77
CA PHE A 264 18.12 4.16 23.06
C PHE A 264 17.65 4.26 24.50
N PHE A 265 16.97 3.23 25.02
CA PHE A 265 16.50 3.21 26.40
C PHE A 265 17.52 2.67 27.41
N GLN A 266 18.63 2.09 26.94
CA GLN A 266 19.55 1.32 27.78
C GLN A 266 18.81 0.23 28.59
N ASP A 267 17.82 -0.40 27.94
CA ASP A 267 16.92 -1.40 28.53
C ASP A 267 17.02 -2.69 27.73
N SER A 268 17.58 -3.74 28.35
CA SER A 268 17.77 -5.06 27.73
C SER A 268 16.46 -5.77 27.37
N THR A 269 15.31 -5.22 27.78
CA THR A 269 13.99 -5.74 27.46
C THR A 269 13.26 -4.96 26.35
N ALA A 270 13.80 -3.83 25.87
CA ALA A 270 13.18 -2.96 24.88
C ALA A 270 13.26 -3.50 23.43
N HIS A 271 12.95 -4.78 23.28
CA HIS A 271 12.78 -5.45 21.99
C HIS A 271 11.42 -5.11 21.36
N SER A 272 11.35 -5.21 20.03
CA SER A 272 10.16 -4.89 19.25
C SER A 272 8.89 -5.60 19.74
N GLU A 273 8.98 -6.88 20.08
CA GLU A 273 7.86 -7.71 20.51
C GLU A 273 7.35 -7.29 21.89
N ILE A 274 8.27 -6.96 22.80
CA ILE A 274 7.92 -6.50 24.16
C ILE A 274 7.23 -5.14 24.09
N LEU A 275 7.76 -4.23 23.28
CA LEU A 275 7.19 -2.91 23.10
C LEU A 275 5.82 -2.97 22.42
N ALA A 276 5.66 -3.81 21.38
CA ALA A 276 4.37 -4.02 20.74
C ALA A 276 3.33 -4.62 21.70
N ILE A 277 3.71 -5.61 22.53
CA ILE A 277 2.82 -6.18 23.57
C ILE A 277 2.38 -5.10 24.57
N LYS A 278 3.30 -4.24 25.00
CA LYS A 278 3.00 -3.15 25.93
C LYS A 278 2.05 -2.13 25.30
N ASP A 279 2.29 -1.77 24.05
CA ASP A 279 1.47 -0.82 23.30
C ASP A 279 0.05 -1.37 23.11
N ALA A 280 -0.08 -2.62 22.64
CA ALA A 280 -1.37 -3.31 22.52
C ALA A 280 -2.12 -3.41 23.86
N GLY A 281 -1.39 -3.67 24.95
CA GLY A 281 -1.96 -3.72 26.28
C GLY A 281 -2.51 -2.38 26.76
N ASN A 282 -1.85 -1.28 26.40
CA ASN A 282 -2.35 0.08 26.67
C ASN A 282 -3.62 0.36 25.86
N THR A 283 -3.62 0.02 24.57
CA THR A 283 -4.78 0.18 23.67
C THR A 283 -6.01 -0.58 24.17
N LEU A 284 -5.83 -1.82 24.65
CA LEU A 284 -6.93 -2.65 25.17
C LEU A 284 -7.23 -2.40 26.66
N GLY A 285 -6.45 -1.59 27.35
CA GLY A 285 -6.60 -1.34 28.79
C GLY A 285 -6.27 -2.55 29.69
N GLY A 286 -5.47 -3.50 29.21
CA GLY A 286 -5.13 -4.70 29.96
C GLY A 286 -4.05 -5.58 29.33
N TRP A 287 -3.40 -6.42 30.14
CA TRP A 287 -2.26 -7.24 29.71
C TRP A 287 -2.62 -8.52 28.93
N ARG A 288 -3.90 -8.88 28.86
CA ARG A 288 -4.37 -10.10 28.18
C ARG A 288 -4.79 -9.75 26.75
N LEU A 289 -4.02 -10.22 25.78
CA LEU A 289 -4.17 -9.95 24.35
C LEU A 289 -4.87 -11.12 23.65
N PHE A 290 -6.08 -11.47 24.12
CA PHE A 290 -6.87 -12.54 23.51
C PHE A 290 -7.32 -12.17 22.10
N GLY A 291 -7.30 -13.16 21.19
CA GLY A 291 -7.69 -12.98 19.80
C GLY A 291 -6.72 -12.13 18.98
N CYS A 292 -5.54 -11.81 19.52
CA CYS A 292 -4.53 -11.04 18.83
C CYS A 292 -3.53 -11.94 18.09
N THR A 293 -3.01 -11.43 16.98
CA THR A 293 -1.89 -12.02 16.21
C THR A 293 -0.69 -11.08 16.28
N LEU A 294 0.48 -11.62 16.60
CA LEU A 294 1.75 -10.88 16.56
C LEU A 294 2.47 -11.13 15.24
N TYR A 295 2.83 -10.07 14.52
CA TYR A 295 3.72 -10.10 13.36
C TYR A 295 5.08 -9.57 13.79
N VAL A 296 6.17 -10.27 13.46
CA VAL A 296 7.54 -9.84 13.79
C VAL A 296 8.51 -10.17 12.66
N THR A 297 9.38 -9.21 12.32
CA THR A 297 10.30 -9.35 11.18
C THR A 297 11.42 -10.36 11.42
N MET A 298 11.74 -10.67 12.68
CA MET A 298 12.76 -11.65 13.05
C MET A 298 12.22 -12.61 14.10
N GLU A 299 12.62 -13.87 14.00
CA GLU A 299 12.30 -14.89 14.98
C GLU A 299 12.58 -14.45 16.43
N PRO A 300 11.58 -14.48 17.32
CA PRO A 300 11.70 -13.95 18.67
C PRO A 300 12.76 -14.68 19.49
N CYS A 301 13.38 -13.97 20.43
CA CYS A 301 14.29 -14.56 21.41
C CYS A 301 13.51 -15.24 22.56
N ILE A 302 14.19 -15.99 23.42
CA ILE A 302 13.56 -16.72 24.54
C ILE A 302 12.75 -15.80 25.46
N MET A 303 13.26 -14.58 25.74
CA MET A 303 12.56 -13.57 26.52
C MET A 303 11.22 -13.19 25.87
N CYS A 304 11.25 -12.83 24.59
CA CYS A 304 10.06 -12.45 23.83
C CYS A 304 9.07 -13.62 23.73
N CYS A 305 9.52 -14.85 23.49
CA CYS A 305 8.68 -16.04 23.53
C CYS A 305 7.90 -16.16 24.86
N GLY A 306 8.59 -15.96 25.99
CA GLY A 306 7.94 -15.96 27.31
C GLY A 306 6.88 -14.87 27.46
N ALA A 307 7.18 -13.65 26.98
CA ALA A 307 6.24 -12.53 27.01
C ALA A 307 4.99 -12.77 26.13
N ILE A 308 5.17 -13.37 24.94
CA ILE A 308 4.08 -13.75 24.03
C ILE A 308 3.13 -14.72 24.73
N VAL A 309 3.66 -15.79 25.34
CA VAL A 309 2.84 -16.77 26.08
C VAL A 309 2.15 -16.14 27.27
N ASN A 310 2.86 -15.30 28.04
CA ASN A 310 2.31 -14.65 29.23
C ASN A 310 1.23 -13.61 28.92
N SER A 311 1.33 -12.92 27.77
CA SER A 311 0.33 -11.96 27.31
C SER A 311 -0.91 -12.60 26.68
N ARG A 312 -0.94 -13.94 26.54
CA ARG A 312 -2.07 -14.73 26.00
C ARG A 312 -2.30 -14.56 24.50
N ILE A 313 -1.30 -14.09 23.76
CA ILE A 313 -1.29 -14.16 22.29
C ILE A 313 -1.22 -15.63 21.88
N ARG A 314 -2.04 -16.00 20.88
CA ARG A 314 -2.16 -17.38 20.39
C ARG A 314 -1.64 -17.60 18.99
N ASN A 315 -1.42 -16.53 18.23
CA ASN A 315 -0.96 -16.60 16.85
C ASN A 315 0.27 -15.70 16.70
N ILE A 316 1.33 -16.22 16.09
CA ILE A 316 2.51 -15.45 15.72
C ILE A 316 2.90 -15.73 14.26
N VAL A 317 3.21 -14.66 13.53
CA VAL A 317 3.70 -14.71 12.15
C VAL A 317 5.09 -14.09 12.13
N ILE A 318 6.04 -14.83 11.60
CA ILE A 318 7.48 -14.55 11.69
C ILE A 318 8.03 -14.40 10.29
N GLY A 319 8.79 -13.32 10.06
CA GLY A 319 9.50 -13.10 8.82
C GLY A 319 10.75 -13.96 8.71
N ALA A 320 11.91 -13.38 8.99
CA ALA A 320 13.19 -14.05 8.89
C ALA A 320 13.47 -14.99 10.09
N LYS A 321 14.09 -16.13 9.80
CA LYS A 321 14.64 -17.02 10.85
C LYS A 321 15.98 -16.51 11.34
N ARG A 322 16.28 -16.80 12.60
CA ARG A 322 17.61 -16.54 13.16
C ARG A 322 18.51 -17.74 12.83
N VAL A 323 19.26 -17.73 11.73
CA VAL A 323 20.17 -18.87 11.40
C VAL A 323 21.60 -18.39 11.21
N LYS A 324 22.50 -18.81 12.13
CA LYS A 324 23.96 -18.64 11.94
C LYS A 324 24.82 -19.83 12.42
N ASN A 325 24.27 -20.85 13.10
CA ASN A 325 24.97 -22.10 13.47
C ASN A 325 24.04 -23.09 14.21
N ALA A 326 24.53 -24.32 14.43
CA ALA A 326 23.84 -25.42 15.12
C ALA A 326 23.33 -25.09 16.54
N LYS A 327 23.97 -24.17 17.28
CA LYS A 327 23.46 -23.77 18.62
C LYS A 327 22.18 -22.96 18.51
N ILE A 328 22.06 -22.12 17.48
CA ILE A 328 20.88 -21.29 17.25
C ILE A 328 19.74 -22.15 16.70
N GLU A 329 20.03 -23.15 15.86
CA GLU A 329 19.04 -24.14 15.42
C GLU A 329 18.40 -24.86 16.63
N LYS A 330 19.24 -25.34 17.56
CA LYS A 330 18.74 -25.95 18.80
C LYS A 330 17.85 -25.00 19.63
N GLN A 331 18.17 -23.70 19.65
CA GLN A 331 17.30 -22.71 20.30
C GLN A 331 15.98 -22.51 19.55
N SER A 332 16.01 -22.53 18.21
CA SER A 332 14.79 -22.45 17.38
C SER A 332 13.87 -23.64 17.66
N ASP A 333 14.42 -24.86 17.72
CA ASP A 333 13.64 -26.07 18.02
C ASP A 333 13.00 -26.00 19.40
N PHE A 334 13.76 -25.57 20.42
CA PHE A 334 13.21 -25.32 21.76
C PHE A 334 12.06 -24.30 21.75
N LYS A 335 12.17 -23.20 21.00
CA LYS A 335 11.11 -22.18 20.93
C LYS A 335 9.85 -22.69 20.25
N LYS A 336 9.98 -23.50 19.21
CA LYS A 336 8.84 -24.16 18.54
C LYS A 336 8.13 -25.13 19.48
N GLU A 337 8.90 -25.93 20.21
CA GLU A 337 8.36 -26.83 21.25
C GLU A 337 7.65 -26.02 22.35
N PHE A 338 8.29 -24.95 22.85
CA PHE A 338 7.71 -24.07 23.86
C PHE A 338 6.40 -23.41 23.40
N PHE A 339 6.31 -22.96 22.15
CA PHE A 339 5.08 -22.45 21.57
C PHE A 339 4.01 -23.54 21.45
N THR A 340 4.38 -24.73 20.99
CA THR A 340 3.47 -25.89 20.87
C THR A 340 2.88 -26.28 22.22
N ASP A 341 3.72 -26.47 23.24
CA ASP A 341 3.32 -26.79 24.62
C ASP A 341 2.43 -25.70 25.22
N SER A 342 2.74 -24.45 24.87
CA SER A 342 1.96 -23.29 25.32
C SER A 342 0.69 -23.08 24.52
N LYS A 343 0.41 -23.85 23.45
CA LYS A 343 -0.70 -23.65 22.49
C LYS A 343 -0.64 -22.29 21.78
N VAL A 344 0.52 -21.95 21.24
CA VAL A 344 0.74 -20.81 20.36
C VAL A 344 0.99 -21.35 18.96
N GLU A 345 0.15 -20.97 18.02
CA GLU A 345 0.32 -21.26 16.60
C GLU A 345 1.33 -20.29 16.00
N TYR A 346 2.22 -20.80 15.14
CA TYR A 346 3.27 -20.00 14.53
C TYR A 346 3.39 -20.27 13.03
N LYS A 347 3.59 -19.22 12.25
CA LYS A 347 3.91 -19.25 10.81
C LYS A 347 5.26 -18.58 10.58
N TYR A 348 6.12 -19.16 9.76
CA TYR A 348 7.42 -18.60 9.38
C TYR A 348 7.45 -18.29 7.88
N GLY A 349 8.35 -17.40 7.49
CA GLY A 349 8.73 -17.22 6.09
C GLY A 349 7.97 -16.11 5.36
N VAL A 350 7.15 -15.33 6.06
CA VAL A 350 6.39 -14.23 5.44
C VAL A 350 7.35 -13.07 5.19
N LEU A 351 7.58 -12.71 3.93
CA LEU A 351 8.57 -11.69 3.54
C LEU A 351 9.97 -11.97 4.13
N GLU A 352 10.40 -13.24 4.14
CA GLU A 352 11.67 -13.65 4.75
C GLU A 352 12.87 -12.93 4.12
N GLU A 353 12.87 -12.73 2.81
CA GLU A 353 13.96 -12.06 2.11
C GLU A 353 14.07 -10.57 2.50
N GLU A 354 12.95 -9.86 2.56
CA GLU A 354 12.87 -8.46 2.93
C GLU A 354 13.29 -8.26 4.39
N CYS A 355 12.79 -9.13 5.27
CA CYS A 355 13.14 -9.15 6.69
C CYS A 355 14.62 -9.45 6.93
N ALA A 356 15.21 -10.38 6.18
CA ALA A 356 16.63 -10.68 6.27
C ALA A 356 17.49 -9.59 5.61
N GLY A 357 16.98 -8.96 4.55
CA GLY A 357 17.65 -7.90 3.80
C GLY A 357 17.99 -6.69 4.66
N ILE A 358 17.00 -6.12 5.37
CA ILE A 358 17.23 -4.93 6.20
C ILE A 358 18.28 -5.16 7.30
N LEU A 359 18.30 -6.36 7.89
CA LEU A 359 19.32 -6.75 8.87
C LEU A 359 20.70 -6.90 8.23
N THR A 360 20.77 -7.48 7.04
CA THR A 360 22.01 -7.67 6.29
C THR A 360 22.62 -6.31 5.94
N ASP A 361 21.80 -5.36 5.48
CA ASP A 361 22.23 -4.00 5.15
C ASP A 361 22.74 -3.25 6.39
N PHE A 362 22.02 -3.35 7.51
CA PHE A 362 22.41 -2.73 8.78
C PHE A 362 23.78 -3.22 9.29
N PHE A 363 23.97 -4.53 9.42
CA PHE A 363 25.25 -5.09 9.85
C PHE A 363 26.34 -4.96 8.78
N GLY A 364 25.97 -4.86 7.50
CA GLY A 364 26.89 -4.48 6.43
C GLY A 364 27.46 -3.08 6.63
N ARG A 365 26.62 -2.11 7.00
CA ARG A 365 27.02 -0.74 7.32
C ARG A 365 27.90 -0.65 8.56
N LEU A 366 27.57 -1.34 9.66
CA LEU A 366 28.35 -1.31 10.91
C LEU A 366 29.75 -1.94 10.83
N ARG A 367 30.01 -2.78 9.82
CA ARG A 367 31.33 -3.42 9.60
C ARG A 367 32.28 -2.57 8.75
N LYS A 368 31.77 -1.51 8.11
CA LYS A 368 32.56 -0.52 7.39
C LYS A 368 32.97 0.59 8.36
#